data_AF-A0A166ELF1-F1
#
_entry.id   AF-A0A166ELF1-F1
#
_cell.length_a   1.000
_cell.length_b   1.000
_cell.length_c   1.000
_cell.angle_alpha   90.00
_cell.angle_beta   90.00
_cell.angle_gamma   90.00
#
_symmetry.space_group_name_H-M   'P 1'
#
loop_
_entity.id
_entity.type
_entity.pdbx_description
1 polymer ?
#
loop_
_entity_poly.entity_id
_entity_poly.type
_entity_poly.pdbx_seq_one_letter_code
_entity_poly.pdbx_strand_id
1 'polypeptide(L)'
;KPSNALLTRAWSPGRSNGDKTLTEFVEKQLIDYAKNSKKVVGNSTSMLSPYLHFGEVSVRRVFQCVRMKKIIWAREKNGEGEESADLFLRGIGQREYSRYICFNFPFTHEQSLLSHLRFFPWDADVGKFKAWSQG
;
A
#
# COMPACT_ATOMS: atom_id res chain seq x y z
N LYS A 1 11.03 -21.00 -18.32
CA LYS A 1 11.62 -19.69 -17.91
C LYS A 1 11.67 -19.67 -16.39
N PRO A 2 12.76 -19.23 -15.75
CA PRO A 2 12.82 -19.22 -14.29
C PRO A 2 11.66 -18.38 -13.73
N SER A 3 11.04 -18.85 -12.65
CA SER A 3 9.88 -18.23 -11.99
C SER A 3 10.03 -16.70 -11.85
N ASN A 4 11.22 -16.24 -11.44
CA ASN A 4 11.51 -14.81 -11.22
C ASN A 4 11.50 -13.97 -12.50
N ALA A 5 11.74 -14.54 -13.67
CA ALA A 5 11.67 -13.81 -14.95
C ALA A 5 10.23 -13.47 -15.36
N LEU A 6 9.21 -14.04 -14.71
CA LEU A 6 7.82 -13.62 -14.91
C LEU A 6 7.52 -12.32 -14.18
N LEU A 7 8.24 -12.01 -13.10
CA LEU A 7 8.05 -10.77 -12.32
C LEU A 7 8.38 -9.53 -13.13
N THR A 8 9.40 -9.60 -13.98
CA THR A 8 9.85 -8.48 -14.83
C THR A 8 8.82 -8.05 -15.87
N ARG A 9 7.80 -8.89 -16.15
CA ARG A 9 6.67 -8.52 -17.01
C ARG A 9 5.70 -7.56 -16.33
N ALA A 10 5.53 -7.69 -15.00
CA ALA A 10 4.57 -6.91 -14.23
C ALA A 10 5.24 -5.75 -13.48
N TRP A 11 6.52 -5.89 -13.13
CA TRP A 11 7.24 -4.93 -12.32
C TRP A 11 8.53 -4.47 -12.99
N SER A 12 8.80 -3.18 -12.87
CA SER A 12 10.05 -2.56 -13.29
C SER A 12 10.63 -1.81 -12.09
N PRO A 13 11.48 -2.46 -11.26
CA PRO A 13 12.08 -1.81 -10.10
C PRO A 13 12.91 -0.57 -10.48
N GLY A 14 13.20 0.26 -9.47
CA GLY A 14 14.08 1.43 -9.58
C GLY A 14 13.34 2.75 -9.42
N ARG A 15 14.04 3.73 -8.84
CA ARG A 15 13.53 5.09 -8.55
C ARG A 15 12.84 5.75 -9.74
N SER A 16 13.39 5.64 -10.95
CA SER A 16 12.81 6.26 -12.15
C SER A 16 11.41 5.72 -12.45
N ASN A 17 11.22 4.40 -12.31
CA ASN A 17 9.94 3.76 -12.54
C ASN A 17 8.95 4.07 -11.40
N GLY A 18 9.43 4.07 -10.15
CA GLY A 18 8.61 4.48 -9.01
C GLY A 18 8.09 5.92 -9.12
N ASP A 19 8.94 6.86 -9.57
CA ASP A 19 8.54 8.25 -9.82
C ASP A 19 7.48 8.34 -10.94
N LYS A 20 7.63 7.57 -12.02
CA LYS A 20 6.63 7.50 -13.11
C LYS A 20 5.30 6.93 -12.60
N THR A 21 5.32 5.84 -11.84
CA THR A 21 4.14 5.24 -11.23
C THR A 21 3.44 6.22 -10.29
N LEU A 22 4.19 6.98 -9.49
CA LEU A 22 3.63 8.01 -8.63
C LEU A 22 2.93 9.11 -9.45
N THR A 23 3.61 9.66 -10.47
CA THR A 23 3.03 10.69 -11.31
C THR A 23 1.76 10.21 -12.02
N GLU A 24 1.79 9.01 -12.60
CA GLU A 24 0.62 8.45 -13.27
C GLU A 24 -0.56 8.23 -12.30
N PHE A 25 -0.29 7.71 -11.11
CA PHE A 25 -1.30 7.54 -10.08
C PHE A 25 -1.93 8.88 -9.69
N VAL A 26 -1.12 9.88 -9.34
CA VAL A 26 -1.59 11.19 -8.87
C VAL A 26 -2.37 11.96 -9.93
N GLU A 27 -1.96 11.85 -11.20
CA GLU A 27 -2.61 12.58 -12.30
C GLU A 27 -3.88 11.89 -12.83
N LYS A 28 -3.93 10.55 -12.84
CA LYS A 28 -5.02 9.82 -13.52
C LYS A 28 -5.93 9.03 -12.59
N GLN A 29 -5.40 8.45 -11.53
CA GLN A 29 -6.09 7.41 -10.76
C GLN A 29 -6.54 7.89 -9.38
N LEU A 30 -5.82 8.84 -8.79
CA LEU A 30 -6.07 9.35 -7.45
C LEU A 30 -7.48 9.93 -7.32
N ILE A 31 -8.03 10.55 -8.38
CA ILE A 31 -9.35 11.17 -8.35
C ILE A 31 -10.49 10.18 -8.03
N ASP A 32 -10.38 8.94 -8.51
CA ASP A 32 -11.39 7.88 -8.33
C ASP A 32 -11.01 6.89 -7.23
N TYR A 33 -9.96 7.17 -6.45
CA TYR A 33 -9.42 6.21 -5.50
C TYR A 33 -10.44 5.80 -4.42
N ALA A 34 -11.29 6.71 -3.93
CA ALA A 34 -12.33 6.37 -2.96
C ALA A 34 -13.32 5.33 -3.52
N LYS A 35 -13.69 5.45 -4.80
CA LYS A 35 -14.63 4.55 -5.48
C LYS A 35 -13.98 3.20 -5.82
N ASN A 36 -12.72 3.22 -6.25
CA ASN A 36 -12.06 2.05 -6.80
C ASN A 36 -11.27 1.24 -5.77
N SER A 37 -10.80 1.83 -4.66
CA SER A 37 -9.94 1.17 -3.67
C SER A 37 -10.50 -0.12 -3.06
N LYS A 38 -11.83 -0.32 -3.10
CA LYS A 38 -12.50 -1.54 -2.62
C LYS A 38 -12.60 -2.63 -3.67
N LYS A 39 -12.32 -2.33 -4.94
CA LYS A 39 -12.33 -3.30 -6.05
C LYS A 39 -10.99 -4.01 -6.09
N VAL A 40 -11.04 -5.35 -6.09
CA VAL A 40 -9.83 -6.19 -6.12
C VAL A 40 -9.32 -6.51 -7.54
N VAL A 41 -10.13 -6.23 -8.56
CA VAL A 41 -9.79 -6.46 -9.97
C VAL A 41 -9.47 -5.14 -10.66
N GLY A 42 -8.44 -5.16 -11.51
CA GLY A 42 -8.07 -4.05 -12.36
C GLY A 42 -7.20 -3.00 -11.65
N ASN A 43 -7.20 -1.80 -12.21
CA ASN A 43 -6.32 -0.71 -11.78
C ASN A 43 -6.99 0.14 -10.68
N SER A 44 -7.07 -0.41 -9.47
CA SER A 44 -7.79 0.17 -8.34
C SER A 44 -6.93 0.93 -7.34
N THR A 45 -5.61 0.69 -7.32
CA THR A 45 -4.69 1.23 -6.31
C THR A 45 -3.39 1.75 -6.95
N SER A 46 -2.59 2.46 -6.14
CA SER A 46 -1.36 3.13 -6.62
C SER A 46 -0.24 2.21 -7.12
N MET A 47 -0.24 0.92 -6.79
CA MET A 47 0.88 0.00 -7.07
C MET A 47 2.25 0.47 -6.52
N LEU A 48 2.27 1.41 -5.56
CA LEU A 48 3.51 2.03 -5.05
C LEU A 48 4.20 1.23 -3.93
N SER A 49 3.58 0.17 -3.40
CA SER A 49 4.06 -0.49 -2.18
C SER A 49 5.50 -1.04 -2.28
N PRO A 50 5.96 -1.68 -3.38
CA PRO A 50 7.34 -2.17 -3.46
C PRO A 50 8.34 -1.00 -3.53
N TYR A 51 8.02 0.04 -4.31
CA TYR A 51 8.86 1.25 -4.43
C TYR A 51 9.00 1.98 -3.08
N LEU A 52 7.93 2.03 -2.28
CA LEU A 52 7.92 2.63 -0.94
C LEU A 52 8.61 1.77 0.12
N HIS A 53 8.61 0.44 -0.05
CA HIS A 53 9.30 -0.49 0.84
C HIS A 53 10.82 -0.32 0.72
N PHE A 54 11.33 -0.33 -0.52
CA PHE A 54 12.76 -0.20 -0.80
C PHE A 54 13.29 1.25 -0.80
N GLY A 55 12.43 2.25 -0.54
CA GLY A 55 12.84 3.65 -0.48
C GLY A 55 13.18 4.26 -1.84
N GLU A 56 12.76 3.61 -2.93
CA GLU A 56 12.93 4.10 -4.30
C GLU A 56 12.08 5.36 -4.55
N VAL A 57 10.95 5.48 -3.83
CA VAL A 57 10.11 6.68 -3.80
C VAL A 57 10.06 7.22 -2.37
N SER A 58 10.29 8.54 -2.23
CA SER A 58 10.21 9.22 -0.94
C SER A 58 8.75 9.38 -0.49
N VAL A 59 8.42 8.89 0.71
CA VAL A 59 7.08 9.05 1.28
C VAL A 59 6.67 10.53 1.44
N ARG A 60 7.65 11.41 1.71
CA ARG A 60 7.43 12.87 1.79
C ARG A 60 6.98 13.45 0.45
N ARG A 61 7.55 12.94 -0.65
CA ARG A 61 7.16 13.33 -2.01
C ARG A 61 5.73 12.89 -2.31
N VAL A 62 5.39 11.65 -1.96
CA VAL A 62 4.01 11.12 -2.11
C VAL A 62 3.02 11.99 -1.36
N PHE A 63 3.29 12.28 -0.08
CA PHE A 63 2.46 13.14 0.75
C PHE A 63 2.26 14.53 0.13
N GLN A 64 3.36 15.17 -0.29
CA GLN A 64 3.31 16.50 -0.90
C GLN A 64 2.47 16.50 -2.18
N CYS A 65 2.70 15.57 -3.11
CA CYS A 65 1.95 15.49 -4.37
C CYS A 65 0.44 15.34 -4.13
N VAL A 66 0.05 14.44 -3.23
CA VAL A 66 -1.37 14.18 -2.93
C VAL A 66 -1.98 15.38 -2.20
N ARG A 67 -1.26 15.98 -1.25
CA ARG A 67 -1.74 17.17 -0.53
C ARG A 67 -1.95 18.36 -1.47
N MET A 68 -1.07 18.54 -2.46
CA MET A 68 -1.22 19.57 -3.48
C MET A 68 -2.47 19.34 -4.34
N LYS A 69 -2.71 18.11 -4.82
CA LYS A 69 -3.95 17.76 -5.55
C LYS A 69 -5.19 18.02 -4.69
N LYS A 70 -5.16 17.61 -3.41
CA LYS A 70 -6.25 17.87 -2.46
C LYS A 70 -6.59 19.36 -2.38
N ILE A 71 -5.59 20.25 -2.25
CA ILE A 71 -5.81 21.71 -2.18
C ILE A 71 -6.42 22.25 -3.47
N ILE A 72 -5.98 21.76 -4.63
CA ILE A 72 -6.53 22.16 -5.94
C ILE A 72 -8.00 21.74 -6.03
N TRP A 73 -8.31 20.49 -5.74
CA TRP A 73 -9.68 19.96 -5.78
C TRP A 73 -10.61 20.65 -4.78
N ALA A 74 -10.12 21.03 -3.61
CA ALA A 74 -10.90 21.82 -2.66
C ALA A 74 -11.30 23.20 -3.23
N ARG A 75 -10.39 23.87 -3.95
CA ARG A 75 -10.68 25.16 -4.63
C ARG A 75 -11.68 24.99 -5.78
N GLU A 76 -11.60 23.87 -6.49
CA GLU A 76 -12.52 23.49 -7.57
C GLU A 76 -13.87 22.95 -7.06
N LYS A 77 -14.06 22.85 -5.73
CA LYS A 77 -15.23 22.22 -5.09
C LYS A 77 -15.46 20.77 -5.52
N ASN A 78 -14.38 20.06 -5.85
CA ASN A 78 -14.40 18.65 -6.19
C ASN A 78 -14.28 17.79 -4.91
N GLY A 79 -15.41 17.54 -4.26
CA GLY A 79 -15.47 16.77 -3.01
C GLY A 79 -15.05 15.31 -3.16
N GLU A 80 -15.33 14.68 -4.31
CA GLU A 80 -14.94 13.29 -4.57
C GLU A 80 -13.41 13.12 -4.65
N GLY A 81 -12.74 14.08 -5.29
CA GLY A 81 -11.28 14.12 -5.33
C GLY A 81 -10.67 14.36 -3.95
N GLU A 82 -11.27 15.26 -3.16
CA GLU A 82 -10.83 15.52 -1.80
C GLU A 82 -10.91 14.27 -0.91
N GLU A 83 -12.05 13.56 -0.95
CA GLU A 83 -12.25 12.30 -0.23
C GLU A 83 -11.24 11.24 -0.67
N SER A 84 -11.02 11.11 -1.97
CA SER A 84 -10.06 10.15 -2.52
C SER A 84 -8.62 10.44 -2.07
N ALA A 85 -8.23 11.72 -2.04
CA ALA A 85 -6.93 12.14 -1.51
C ALA A 85 -6.78 11.82 -0.02
N ASP A 86 -7.81 12.07 0.79
CA ASP A 86 -7.79 11.76 2.22
C ASP A 86 -7.71 10.26 2.49
N LEU A 87 -8.48 9.47 1.75
CA LEU A 87 -8.44 8.02 1.89
C LEU A 87 -7.06 7.46 1.51
N PHE A 88 -6.43 8.01 0.46
CA PHE A 88 -5.07 7.62 0.09
C PHE A 88 -4.04 8.02 1.14
N LEU A 89 -4.11 9.25 1.66
CA LEU A 89 -3.22 9.72 2.73
C LEU A 89 -3.40 8.90 4.02
N ARG A 90 -4.59 8.40 4.32
CA ARG A 90 -4.81 7.45 5.42
C ARG A 90 -4.04 6.15 5.23
N GLY A 91 -3.97 5.62 4.01
CA GLY A 91 -3.14 4.46 3.67
C GLY A 91 -1.64 4.72 3.88
N ILE A 92 -1.17 5.92 3.52
CA ILE A 92 0.21 6.35 3.85
C ILE A 92 0.40 6.44 5.36
N GLY A 93 -0.58 6.97 6.10
CA GLY A 93 -0.58 6.99 7.56
C GLY A 93 -0.46 5.60 8.18
N GLN A 94 -1.11 4.58 7.62
CA GLN A 94 -0.97 3.19 8.08
C GLN A 94 0.47 2.66 7.92
N ARG A 95 1.17 3.04 6.85
CA ARG A 95 2.61 2.72 6.67
C ARG A 95 3.47 3.38 7.75
N GLU A 96 3.22 4.64 8.08
CA GLU A 96 3.96 5.33 9.14
C GLU A 96 3.62 4.72 10.52
N TYR A 97 2.36 4.38 10.74
CA TYR A 97 1.89 3.79 11.98
C TYR A 97 2.43 2.37 12.20
N SER A 98 2.61 1.57 11.15
CA SER A 98 3.25 0.24 11.30
C SER A 98 4.71 0.36 11.77
N ARG A 99 5.46 1.35 11.26
CA ARG A 99 6.81 1.67 11.73
C ARG A 99 6.79 2.15 13.19
N TYR A 100 5.83 3.00 13.53
CA TYR A 100 5.63 3.48 14.90
C TYR A 100 5.38 2.32 15.87
N ILE A 101 4.51 1.36 15.50
CA ILE A 101 4.26 0.16 16.31
C ILE A 101 5.54 -0.63 16.52
N CYS A 102 6.27 -0.99 15.45
CA CYS A 102 7.48 -1.80 15.59
C CYS A 102 8.58 -1.11 16.40
N PHE A 103 8.66 0.22 16.36
CA PHE A 103 9.60 0.97 17.18
C PHE A 103 9.23 0.95 18.67
N ASN A 104 7.95 1.19 18.99
CA ASN A 104 7.49 1.26 20.39
C ASN A 104 7.28 -0.12 21.03
N PHE A 105 7.02 -1.13 20.22
CA PHE A 105 6.82 -2.52 20.64
C PHE A 105 7.77 -3.43 19.86
N PRO A 106 9.08 -3.50 20.21
CA PRO A 106 10.07 -4.22 19.42
C PRO A 106 9.75 -5.71 19.21
N PHE A 107 8.96 -6.34 20.08
CA PHE A 107 8.56 -7.74 19.98
C PHE A 107 7.55 -8.05 18.86
N THR A 108 6.95 -7.04 18.21
CA THR A 108 5.80 -7.25 17.31
C THR A 108 6.12 -7.99 16.01
N HIS A 109 7.41 -8.17 15.69
CA HIS A 109 7.83 -8.97 14.54
C HIS A 109 7.72 -10.49 14.81
N GLU A 110 7.71 -10.91 16.08
CA GLU A 110 7.63 -12.31 16.49
C GLU A 110 6.38 -12.63 17.32
N GLN A 111 5.85 -11.65 18.05
CA GLN A 111 4.76 -11.84 19.00
C GLN A 111 3.60 -10.89 18.69
N SER A 112 2.37 -11.42 18.77
CA SER A 112 1.16 -10.61 18.62
C SER A 112 1.03 -9.60 19.77
N LEU A 113 0.56 -8.39 19.45
CA LEU A 113 0.10 -7.42 20.46
C LEU A 113 -1.12 -7.94 21.24
N LEU A 114 -1.90 -8.84 20.63
CA LEU A 114 -3.07 -9.45 21.24
C LEU A 114 -2.63 -10.63 22.12
N SER A 115 -2.31 -10.36 23.38
CA SER A 115 -1.81 -11.35 24.33
C SER A 115 -2.75 -12.54 24.56
N HIS A 116 -4.06 -12.34 24.44
CA HIS A 116 -5.06 -13.40 24.63
C HIS A 116 -4.99 -14.50 23.55
N LEU A 117 -4.38 -14.23 22.38
CA LEU A 117 -4.19 -15.23 21.32
C LEU A 117 -2.99 -16.16 21.56
N ARG A 118 -2.19 -15.92 22.62
CA ARG A 118 -0.98 -16.69 22.92
C ARG A 118 -1.24 -18.18 23.17
N PHE A 119 -2.38 -18.50 23.77
CA PHE A 119 -2.78 -19.89 24.08
C PHE A 119 -3.89 -20.41 23.16
N PHE A 120 -4.15 -19.71 22.05
CA PHE A 120 -5.12 -20.19 21.08
C PHE A 120 -4.59 -21.49 20.43
N PRO A 121 -5.37 -22.58 20.41
CA PRO A 121 -4.93 -23.86 19.88
C PRO A 121 -4.95 -23.85 18.35
N TRP A 122 -3.98 -23.17 17.74
CA TRP A 122 -3.82 -23.12 16.28
C TRP A 122 -3.58 -24.52 15.72
N ASP A 123 -4.28 -24.84 14.65
CA ASP A 123 -4.09 -26.11 13.94
C ASP A 123 -2.85 -26.04 13.04
N ALA A 124 -1.84 -26.84 13.37
CA ALA A 124 -0.55 -26.88 12.68
C ALA A 124 -0.49 -27.93 11.55
N ASP A 125 -1.61 -28.15 10.85
CA ASP A 125 -1.73 -29.09 9.74
C ASP A 125 -1.01 -28.56 8.47
N VAL A 126 0.10 -29.22 8.13
CA VAL A 126 0.92 -28.91 6.95
C VAL A 126 0.16 -29.15 5.64
N GLY A 127 -0.78 -30.09 5.62
CA GLY A 127 -1.66 -30.35 4.49
C GLY A 127 -2.61 -29.18 4.22
N LYS A 128 -3.23 -28.63 5.27
CA LYS A 128 -4.04 -27.40 5.18
C LYS A 128 -3.21 -26.21 4.73
N PHE A 129 -1.99 -26.06 5.27
CA PHE A 129 -1.08 -25.01 4.83
C PHE A 129 -0.72 -25.12 3.34
N LYS A 130 -0.42 -26.33 2.86
CA LYS A 130 -0.10 -26.56 1.44
C LYS A 130 -1.28 -26.24 0.54
N ALA A 131 -2.49 -26.71 0.88
CA ALA A 131 -3.71 -26.42 0.13
C ALA A 131 -3.94 -24.89 0.01
N TRP A 132 -3.86 -24.17 1.13
CA TRP A 132 -3.95 -22.70 1.13
C TRP A 132 -2.89 -22.02 0.26
N SER A 133 -1.64 -22.48 0.30
CA SER A 133 -0.54 -21.88 -0.46
C SER A 133 -0.65 -22.03 -1.99
N GLN A 134 -1.44 -23.01 -2.46
CA GLN A 134 -1.54 -23.37 -3.87
C GLN A 134 -2.81 -22.83 -4.54
N GLY A 135 -3.74 -22.27 -3.76
CA GLY A 135 -5.03 -21.74 -4.23
C GLY A 135 -6.08 -22.84 -4.35
#